data_AF-A0A3N1ZW38-F1
#
_entry.id   AF-A0A3N1ZW38-F1
#
_cell.length_a   1.000
_cell.length_b   1.000
_cell.length_c   1.000
_cell.angle_alpha   90.00
_cell.angle_beta   90.00
_cell.angle_gamma   90.00
#
_symmetry.space_group_name_H-M   'P 1'
#
loop_
_entity.id
_entity.type
_entity.pdbx_description
1 polymer ?
#
loop_
_entity_poly.entity_id
_entity_poly.type
_entity_poly.pdbx_seq_one_letter_code
_entity_poly.pdbx_strand_id
1 'polypeptide(L)'
;MIEQRTARERAELVAEYLVLPQGSKGRWLDEHGVSQRRMQSWRRQYLYGDLELGLEPRDTARMSATDGAEFARLKAQLAIERQAREEEARQAREQIESLTRANDALGKAIGLLQQLSVRQGPTNGE
;
A
#
# COMPACT_ATOMS: atom_id res chain seq x y z
N MET A 1 33.03 -0.50 15.54
CA MET A 1 32.18 -1.60 15.04
C MET A 1 30.73 -1.31 15.36
N ILE A 2 29.91 -0.89 14.39
CA ILE A 2 28.44 -0.97 14.45
C ILE A 2 28.00 -1.17 13.00
N GLU A 3 28.18 -2.38 12.48
CA GLU A 3 27.98 -2.69 11.06
C GLU A 3 26.80 -3.62 10.80
N GLN A 4 25.96 -3.90 11.79
CA GLN A 4 24.78 -4.75 11.60
C GLN A 4 23.55 -4.12 12.24
N ARG A 5 23.03 -3.07 11.59
CA ARG A 5 21.61 -2.69 11.75
C ARG A 5 20.88 -3.05 10.47
N THR A 6 19.73 -3.71 10.58
CA THR A 6 18.89 -4.09 9.44
C THR A 6 18.30 -2.85 8.76
N ALA A 7 17.82 -2.96 7.52
CA ALA A 7 17.19 -1.84 6.83
C ALA A 7 15.97 -1.31 7.59
N ARG A 8 15.18 -2.22 8.17
CA ARG A 8 14.04 -1.88 9.02
C ARG A 8 14.45 -1.07 10.25
N GLU A 9 15.45 -1.51 11.00
CA GLU A 9 15.94 -0.78 12.18
C GLU A 9 16.46 0.61 11.81
N ARG A 10 17.13 0.74 10.66
CA ARG A 10 17.56 2.06 10.15
C ARG A 10 16.35 2.94 9.82
N ALA A 11 15.27 2.38 9.25
CA ALA A 11 14.06 3.12 8.90
C ALA A 11 13.36 3.65 10.16
N GLU A 12 13.27 2.82 11.20
CA GLU A 12 12.68 3.17 12.49
C GLU A 12 13.48 4.32 13.16
N LEU A 13 14.81 4.21 13.19
CA LEU A 13 15.70 5.26 13.71
C LEU A 13 15.58 6.57 12.93
N VAL A 14 15.47 6.52 11.60
CA VAL A 14 15.30 7.73 10.78
C VAL A 14 13.93 8.37 11.04
N ALA A 15 12.87 7.56 11.16
CA ALA A 15 11.54 8.05 11.45
C ALA A 15 11.49 8.78 12.82
N GLU A 16 12.10 8.20 13.85
CA GLU A 16 12.23 8.82 15.16
C GLU A 16 13.06 10.12 15.09
N TYR A 17 14.21 10.08 14.42
CA TYR A 17 15.09 11.25 14.25
C TYR A 17 14.40 12.43 13.55
N LEU A 18 13.48 12.17 12.62
CA LEU A 18 12.76 13.20 11.88
C LEU A 18 11.77 13.99 12.74
N VAL A 19 11.16 13.34 13.74
CA VAL A 19 10.15 13.96 14.62
C VAL A 19 10.75 14.63 15.86
N LEU A 20 12.06 14.47 16.11
CA LEU A 20 12.74 15.05 17.26
C LEU A 20 12.69 16.60 17.28
N PRO A 21 12.46 17.21 18.46
CA PRO A 21 12.54 18.65 18.66
C PRO A 21 13.90 19.25 18.27
N GLN A 22 13.89 20.52 17.84
CA GLN A 22 15.11 21.24 17.53
C GLN A 22 16.03 21.29 18.76
N GLY A 23 17.31 20.97 18.59
CA GLY A 23 18.31 20.91 19.66
C GLY A 23 18.46 19.55 20.36
N SER A 24 17.50 18.63 20.23
CA SER A 24 17.60 17.28 20.85
C SER A 24 18.34 16.24 19.99
N LYS A 25 18.50 16.53 18.69
CA LYS A 25 19.05 15.60 17.68
C LYS A 25 20.48 15.16 17.95
N GLY A 26 21.35 16.03 18.48
CA GLY A 26 22.74 15.67 18.79
C GLY A 26 22.83 14.63 19.90
N ARG A 27 22.15 14.90 21.02
CA ARG A 27 22.10 13.97 22.16
C ARG A 27 21.50 12.62 21.77
N TRP A 28 20.42 12.63 21.00
CA TRP A 28 19.78 11.39 20.54
C TRP A 28 20.73 10.55 19.67
N LEU A 29 21.53 11.19 18.82
CA LEU A 29 22.53 10.50 17.99
C LEU A 29 23.62 9.84 18.85
N ASP A 30 24.06 10.51 19.91
CA ASP A 30 25.03 9.96 20.86
C ASP A 30 24.47 8.77 21.63
N GLU A 31 23.23 8.88 22.13
CA GLU A 31 22.51 7.79 22.83
C GLU A 31 22.34 6.54 21.96
N HIS A 32 22.11 6.72 20.66
CA HIS A 32 21.92 5.61 19.71
C HIS A 32 23.22 5.13 19.04
N GLY A 33 24.36 5.77 19.34
CA GLY A 33 25.67 5.46 18.77
C GLY A 33 25.74 5.70 17.25
N VAL A 34 24.97 6.65 16.73
CA VAL A 34 24.88 6.94 15.29
C VAL A 34 25.58 8.26 15.00
N SER A 35 26.56 8.28 14.11
CA SER A 35 27.19 9.54 13.71
C SER A 35 26.24 10.39 12.87
N GLN A 36 26.36 11.72 12.99
CA GLN A 36 25.59 12.69 12.18
C GLN A 36 25.67 12.36 10.68
N ARG A 37 26.86 12.06 10.15
CA ARG A 37 27.07 11.71 8.73
C ARG A 37 26.29 10.46 8.33
N ARG A 38 26.28 9.44 9.19
CA ARG A 38 25.56 8.18 8.93
C ARG A 38 24.05 8.38 8.97
N MET A 39 23.55 9.14 9.94
CA MET A 39 22.12 9.50 9.98
C MET A 39 21.71 10.28 8.74
N GLN A 40 22.51 11.22 8.25
CA GLN A 40 22.18 11.96 7.02
C GLN A 40 22.13 11.04 5.79
N SER A 41 23.06 10.07 5.69
CA SER A 41 23.04 9.06 4.63
C SER A 41 21.78 8.19 4.69
N TRP A 42 21.43 7.67 5.88
CA TRP A 42 20.20 6.89 6.07
C TRP A 42 18.94 7.71 5.82
N ARG A 43 18.93 8.98 6.22
CA ARG A 43 17.82 9.90 5.96
C ARG A 43 17.60 10.07 4.46
N ARG A 44 18.66 10.24 3.67
CA ARG A 44 18.55 10.29 2.21
C ARG A 44 17.98 8.98 1.68
N GLN A 45 18.63 7.86 1.96
CA GLN A 45 18.17 6.54 1.51
C GLN A 45 16.71 6.25 1.89
N TYR A 46 16.27 6.66 3.09
CA TYR A 46 14.89 6.53 3.55
C TYR A 46 13.90 7.37 2.73
N LEU A 47 14.28 8.59 2.36
CA LEU A 47 13.44 9.48 1.54
C LEU A 47 13.32 9.00 0.09
N TYR A 48 14.38 8.43 -0.48
CA TYR A 48 14.34 7.89 -1.85
C TYR A 48 13.80 6.45 -1.91
N GLY A 49 13.55 5.80 -0.77
CA GLY A 49 13.08 4.41 -0.70
C GLY A 49 14.17 3.35 -0.90
N ASP A 50 15.44 3.77 -1.01
CA ASP A 50 16.60 2.93 -1.30
C ASP A 50 17.27 2.34 -0.05
N LEU A 51 16.66 2.48 1.13
CA LEU A 51 17.24 2.05 2.40
C LEU A 51 17.51 0.54 2.48
N GLU A 52 16.70 -0.27 1.79
CA GLU A 52 16.91 -1.72 1.70
C GLU A 52 17.99 -2.09 0.68
N LEU A 53 18.17 -1.29 -0.36
CA LEU A 53 19.14 -1.52 -1.43
C LEU A 53 20.54 -1.04 -1.02
N GLY A 54 20.66 -0.25 0.05
CA GLY A 54 21.93 0.33 0.49
C GLY A 54 22.55 1.26 -0.55
N LEU A 55 21.77 1.67 -1.55
CA LEU A 55 22.21 2.55 -2.62
C LEU A 55 22.10 3.98 -2.12
N GLU A 56 23.22 4.69 -2.07
CA GLU A 56 23.21 6.10 -1.75
C GLU A 56 22.84 6.90 -3.02
N PRO A 57 21.69 7.60 -3.05
CA PRO A 57 21.26 8.32 -4.23
C PRO A 57 22.33 9.30 -4.66
N ARG A 58 22.74 9.22 -5.93
CA ARG A 58 23.74 10.11 -6.51
C ARG A 58 23.07 11.44 -6.89
N ASP A 59 22.47 12.10 -5.91
CA ASP A 59 21.77 13.37 -6.14
C ASP A 59 22.63 14.56 -5.70
N THR A 60 22.76 15.51 -6.62
CA THR A 60 23.44 16.80 -6.53
C THR A 60 22.55 17.92 -5.98
N ALA A 61 21.25 17.65 -5.77
CA ALA A 61 20.33 18.61 -5.18
C ALA A 61 20.31 18.52 -3.63
N ARG A 62 20.40 19.67 -2.96
CA ARG A 62 20.17 19.77 -1.51
C ARG A 62 18.68 19.56 -1.24
N MET A 63 18.25 18.33 -0.95
CA MET A 63 16.92 18.13 -0.37
C MET A 63 16.86 18.81 1.01
N SER A 64 15.93 19.74 1.15
CA SER A 64 15.70 20.50 2.37
C SER A 64 14.90 19.68 3.38
N ALA A 65 14.91 20.07 4.65
CA ALA A 65 14.06 19.42 5.67
C ALA A 65 12.55 19.57 5.37
N THR A 66 12.18 20.59 4.60
CA THR A 66 10.82 20.84 4.11
C THR A 66 10.34 19.71 3.18
N ASP A 67 11.24 19.19 2.35
CA ASP A 67 10.96 18.11 1.39
C ASP A 67 10.64 16.79 2.12
N GLY A 68 11.24 16.57 3.30
CA GLY A 68 10.96 15.40 4.12
C GLY A 68 9.57 15.42 4.76
N ALA A 69 9.10 16.59 5.19
CA ALA A 69 7.75 16.75 5.73
C ALA A 69 6.69 16.63 4.63
N GLU A 70 6.97 17.16 3.45
CA GLU A 70 6.13 17.00 2.26
C GLU A 70 6.05 15.53 1.83
N PHE A 71 7.17 14.82 1.80
CA PHE A 71 7.21 13.39 1.50
C PHE A 71 6.38 12.56 2.50
N ALA A 72 6.50 12.85 3.81
CA ALA A 72 5.70 12.18 4.83
C ALA A 72 4.19 12.42 4.63
N ARG A 73 3.79 13.66 4.27
CA ARG A 73 2.40 14.00 3.96
C ARG A 73 1.89 13.25 2.72
N LEU A 74 2.67 13.24 1.64
CA LEU A 74 2.33 12.51 0.41
C LEU A 74 2.17 11.01 0.66
N LYS A 75 3.06 10.42 1.47
CA LYS A 75 2.98 9.00 1.85
C LYS A 75 1.71 8.70 2.65
N ALA A 76 1.32 9.57 3.57
CA ALA A 76 0.09 9.44 4.34
C ALA A 76 -1.16 9.54 3.44
N GLN A 77 -1.17 10.50 2.50
CA GLN A 77 -2.26 10.63 1.52
C GLN A 77 -2.39 9.38 0.63
N LEU A 78 -1.27 8.86 0.13
CA LEU A 78 -1.28 7.65 -0.69
C LEU A 78 -1.78 6.42 0.08
N ALA A 79 -1.48 6.32 1.38
CA ALA A 79 -1.99 5.23 2.20
C ALA A 79 -3.52 5.30 2.36
N ILE A 80 -4.07 6.49 2.57
CA ILE A 80 -5.52 6.73 2.65
C ILE A 80 -6.18 6.40 1.30
N GLU A 81 -5.62 6.88 0.20
CA GLU A 81 -6.16 6.62 -1.15
C GLU A 81 -6.16 5.12 -1.47
N ARG A 82 -5.10 4.39 -1.10
CA ARG A 82 -5.02 2.94 -1.29
C ARG A 82 -6.11 2.21 -0.50
N GLN A 83 -6.33 2.60 0.76
CA GLN A 83 -7.39 2.01 1.57
C GLN A 83 -8.78 2.27 0.98
N ALA A 84 -9.03 3.49 0.49
CA ALA A 84 -10.28 3.82 -0.18
C ALA A 84 -10.49 2.97 -1.45
N ARG A 85 -9.46 2.83 -2.30
CA ARG A 85 -9.52 1.98 -3.51
C ARG A 85 -9.71 0.50 -3.19
N GLU A 86 -9.10 0.00 -2.12
CA GLU A 86 -9.28 -1.39 -1.67
C GLU A 86 -10.72 -1.65 -1.22
N GLU A 87 -11.32 -0.69 -0.51
CA GLU A 87 -12.72 -0.74 -0.08
C GLU A 87 -13.68 -0.71 -1.29
N GLU A 88 -13.46 0.22 -2.23
CA GLU A 88 -14.21 0.29 -3.49
C GLU A 88 -14.10 -1.02 -4.29
N ALA A 89 -12.90 -1.59 -4.40
CA ALA A 89 -12.67 -2.85 -5.09
C ALA A 89 -13.39 -4.02 -4.40
N ARG A 90 -13.48 -4.02 -3.06
CA ARG A 90 -14.24 -5.03 -2.31
C ARG A 90 -15.73 -4.92 -2.63
N GLN A 91 -16.30 -3.72 -2.55
CA GLN A 91 -17.72 -3.49 -2.85
C GLN A 91 -18.08 -3.87 -4.28
N ALA A 92 -17.23 -3.53 -5.25
CA ALA A 92 -17.43 -3.92 -6.65
C ALA A 92 -17.43 -5.45 -6.83
N ARG A 93 -16.54 -6.17 -6.14
CA ARG A 93 -16.50 -7.64 -6.20
C ARG A 93 -17.75 -8.27 -5.61
N GLU A 94 -18.24 -7.77 -4.48
CA GLU A 94 -19.47 -8.25 -3.85
C GLU A 94 -20.69 -8.06 -4.76
N GLN A 95 -20.77 -6.90 -5.44
CA GLN A 95 -21.83 -6.63 -6.41
C GLN A 95 -21.77 -7.57 -7.61
N ILE A 96 -20.57 -7.79 -8.17
CA ILE A 96 -20.37 -8.74 -9.28
C ILE A 96 -20.82 -10.14 -8.85
N GLU A 97 -20.42 -10.61 -7.68
CA GLU A 97 -20.81 -11.94 -7.18
C GLU A 97 -22.34 -12.06 -7.02
N SER A 98 -22.98 -11.02 -6.49
CA SER A 98 -24.44 -10.96 -6.37
C SER A 98 -25.14 -11.05 -7.74
N LEU A 99 -24.69 -10.24 -8.71
CA LEU A 99 -25.24 -10.22 -10.07
C LEU A 99 -24.99 -11.54 -10.81
N THR A 100 -23.81 -12.14 -10.65
CA THR A 100 -23.51 -13.45 -11.24
C THR A 100 -24.44 -14.52 -10.68
N ARG A 101 -24.65 -14.57 -9.36
CA ARG A 101 -25.61 -15.51 -8.75
C ARG A 101 -27.03 -15.32 -9.24
N ALA A 102 -27.48 -14.08 -9.39
CA ALA A 102 -28.80 -13.77 -9.92
C ALA A 102 -28.94 -14.25 -11.38
N ASN A 103 -27.95 -13.95 -12.23
CA ASN A 103 -27.93 -14.41 -13.62
C ASN A 103 -27.90 -15.93 -13.74
N ASP A 104 -27.12 -16.63 -12.90
CA ASP A 104 -27.10 -18.09 -12.89
C ASP A 104 -28.46 -18.69 -12.50
N ALA A 105 -29.13 -18.11 -11.50
CA ALA A 105 -30.46 -18.54 -11.09
C ALA A 105 -31.50 -18.31 -12.20
N LEU A 106 -31.47 -17.15 -12.84
CA LEU A 106 -32.34 -16.82 -13.98
C LEU A 106 -32.08 -17.76 -15.17
N GLY A 107 -30.81 -18.03 -15.48
CA GLY A 107 -30.43 -18.98 -16.54
C GLY A 107 -30.96 -20.39 -16.28
N LYS A 108 -30.86 -20.87 -15.03
CA LYS A 108 -31.43 -22.17 -14.63
C LYS A 108 -32.95 -22.20 -14.75
N ALA A 109 -33.64 -21.14 -14.32
CA ALA A 109 -35.09 -21.04 -14.42
C ALA A 109 -35.57 -21.05 -15.88
N ILE A 110 -34.90 -20.30 -16.76
CA ILE A 110 -35.18 -20.31 -18.21
C ILE A 110 -34.97 -21.71 -18.79
N GLY A 111 -33.87 -22.38 -18.43
CA GLY A 111 -33.60 -23.76 -18.87
C GLY A 111 -34.69 -24.74 -18.46
N LEU A 112 -35.19 -24.65 -17.22
CA LEU A 112 -36.30 -25.47 -16.73
C LEU A 112 -37.62 -25.16 -17.48
N LEU A 113 -37.92 -23.89 -17.73
CA LEU A 113 -39.11 -23.49 -18.49
C LEU A 113 -39.06 -23.99 -19.94
N GLN A 114 -37.90 -23.94 -20.60
CA GLN A 114 -37.72 -24.51 -21.93
C GLN A 114 -37.91 -26.03 -21.92
N GLN A 115 -37.35 -26.75 -20.95
CA GLN A 115 -37.55 -28.19 -20.82
C GLN A 115 -39.03 -28.55 -20.61
N LEU A 116 -39.75 -27.78 -19.78
CA LEU A 116 -41.18 -27.95 -19.57
C LEU A 116 -41.98 -27.68 -20.84
N SER A 117 -41.67 -26.59 -21.55
CA SER A 117 -42.33 -26.22 -22.80
C SER A 117 -42.11 -27.27 -23.91
N VAL A 118 -40.89 -27.79 -24.05
CA VAL A 118 -40.57 -28.87 -25.00
C VAL A 118 -41.28 -30.18 -24.63
N ARG A 119 -41.41 -30.49 -23.32
CA ARG A 119 -42.14 -31.68 -22.86
C ARG A 119 -43.65 -31.56 -23.06
N GLN A 120 -44.18 -30.34 -23.19
CA GLN A 120 -45.60 -30.05 -23.33
C GLN A 120 -46.09 -29.84 -24.78
N GLY A 121 -45.26 -30.06 -25.82
CA GLY A 121 -45.69 -29.89 -27.22
C GLY A 121 -45.45 -31.11 -28.12
N PRO A 122 -46.36 -31.47 -29.06
CA PRO A 122 -47.81 -31.31 -29.08
C PRO A 122 -48.52 -32.63 -28.78
N THR A 123 -49.43 -32.66 -27.80
CA THR A 123 -50.54 -33.63 -27.78
C THR A 123 -51.59 -33.19 -28.80
N ASN A 124 -51.25 -33.27 -30.09
CA ASN A 124 -52.23 -33.37 -31.18
C ASN A 124 -52.08 -34.79 -31.72
N GLY A 125 -52.77 -35.72 -31.05
CA GLY A 125 -53.00 -37.07 -31.53
C GLY A 125 -54.50 -37.23 -31.70
N GLU A 126 -54.88 -37.53 -32.94
CA GLU A 126 -56.21 -37.79 -33.51
C GLU A 126 -57.05 -38.81 -32.72
#